data_AF-B8GJ21-F1
#
_entry.id   AF-B8GJ21-F1
#
_cell.length_a   1.000
_cell.length_b   1.000
_cell.length_c   1.000
_cell.angle_alpha   90.00
_cell.angle_beta   90.00
_cell.angle_gamma   90.00
#
_symmetry.space_group_name_H-M   'P 1'
#
loop_
_entity.id
_entity.type
_entity.pdbx_description
1 polymer ?
#
loop_
_entity_poly.entity_id
_entity_poly.type
_entity_poly.pdbx_seq_one_letter_code
_entity_poly.pdbx_strand_id
1 'polypeptide(L)'
;MSTNRYIKLIRYICSVLRSSHLPLYSCKYSKKTYTQHQLMAILLFREALGTDYRDVIELINLMGRIKVILQLDLVPHYSTIHKFMARNPSIFLRDS
;
A
#
# COMPACT_ATOMS: atom_id res chain seq x y z
N MET A 1 15.29 -12.79 8.49
CA MET A 1 14.51 -11.77 9.23
C MET A 1 13.06 -12.25 9.34
N SER A 2 12.53 -12.38 10.56
CA SER A 2 11.27 -13.11 10.79
C SER A 2 10.07 -12.45 10.13
N THR A 3 9.39 -13.20 9.24
CA THR A 3 8.09 -12.94 8.58
C THR A 3 7.07 -12.22 9.49
N ASN A 4 7.15 -12.48 10.79
CA ASN A 4 6.34 -11.86 11.83
C ASN A 4 6.44 -10.32 11.86
N ARG A 5 7.63 -9.73 11.63
CA ARG A 5 7.83 -8.26 11.68
C ARG A 5 7.05 -7.56 10.56
N TYR A 6 7.13 -8.07 9.33
CA TYR A 6 6.40 -7.53 8.19
C TYR A 6 4.88 -7.64 8.38
N ILE A 7 4.42 -8.77 8.93
CA ILE A 7 3.00 -8.97 9.25
C ILE A 7 2.52 -7.96 10.31
N LYS A 8 3.30 -7.75 11.38
CA LYS A 8 2.98 -6.76 12.41
C LYS A 8 2.93 -5.35 11.82
N LEU A 9 3.92 -4.99 11.00
CA LEU A 9 3.99 -3.69 10.35
C LEU A 9 2.79 -3.44 9.44
N ILE A 10 2.45 -4.38 8.55
CA ILE A 10 1.32 -4.18 7.64
C ILE A 10 -0.01 -4.13 8.38
N ARG A 11 -0.19 -4.92 9.45
CA ARG A 11 -1.40 -4.83 10.30
C ARG A 11 -1.51 -3.48 10.99
N TYR A 12 -0.40 -2.95 11.48
CA TYR A 12 -0.36 -1.62 12.07
C TYR A 12 -0.74 -0.56 11.04
N ILE A 13 -0.13 -0.58 9.86
CA ILE A 13 -0.45 0.33 8.75
C ILE A 13 -1.94 0.27 8.39
N CYS A 14 -2.50 -0.93 8.20
CA CYS A 14 -3.93 -1.11 7.92
C CYS A 14 -4.83 -0.56 9.04
N SER A 15 -4.42 -0.70 10.30
CA SER A 15 -5.16 -0.15 11.44
C SER A 15 -5.17 1.38 11.42
N VAL A 16 -4.02 2.01 11.14
CA VAL A 16 -3.92 3.47 11.02
C VAL A 16 -4.76 3.98 9.85
N LEU A 17 -4.70 3.30 8.70
CA LEU A 17 -5.47 3.69 7.52
C LEU A 17 -6.98 3.53 7.71
N ARG A 18 -7.43 2.56 8.50
CA ARG A 18 -8.86 2.42 8.85
C ARG A 18 -9.39 3.63 9.61
N SER A 19 -8.55 4.28 10.41
CA SER A 19 -8.88 5.51 11.12
C SER A 19 -8.63 6.77 10.29
N SER A 20 -8.11 6.64 9.07
CA SER A 20 -7.88 7.77 8.18
C SER A 20 -9.16 8.21 7.48
N HIS A 21 -9.26 9.50 7.13
CA HIS A 21 -10.39 10.04 6.36
C HIS A 21 -10.23 9.80 4.84
N LEU A 22 -9.38 8.84 4.44
CA LEU A 22 -9.11 8.55 3.04
C LEU A 22 -10.36 7.89 2.43
N PRO A 23 -10.95 8.42 1.35
CA PRO A 23 -12.08 7.75 0.71
C PRO A 23 -11.62 6.45 0.06
N LEU A 24 -12.46 5.41 0.13
CA LEU A 24 -12.17 4.08 -0.42
C LEU A 24 -11.73 4.12 -1.90
N TYR A 25 -12.31 5.04 -2.67
CA TYR A 25 -12.01 5.27 -4.08
C TYR A 25 -11.84 6.75 -4.35
N SER A 26 -11.04 7.11 -5.36
CA SER A 26 -10.79 8.53 -5.70
C SER A 26 -12.01 9.21 -6.31
N CYS A 27 -12.87 8.46 -6.99
CA CYS A 27 -14.13 8.94 -7.54
C CYS A 27 -15.07 7.76 -7.87
N LYS A 28 -16.34 8.08 -8.17
CA LYS A 28 -17.39 7.12 -8.56
C LYS A 28 -17.02 6.29 -9.80
N TYR A 29 -16.24 6.87 -10.73
CA TYR A 29 -15.84 6.27 -12.01
C TYR A 29 -14.49 5.53 -11.95
N SER A 30 -13.88 5.38 -10.78
CA SER A 30 -12.64 4.62 -10.66
C SER A 30 -12.85 3.16 -11.10
N LYS A 31 -11.78 2.50 -11.59
CA LYS A 31 -11.82 1.08 -12.00
C LYS A 31 -12.15 0.11 -10.86
N LYS A 32 -12.18 0.57 -9.61
CA LYS A 32 -12.43 -0.19 -8.36
C LYS A 32 -11.59 -1.46 -8.17
N THR A 33 -10.53 -1.66 -8.96
CA THR A 33 -9.60 -2.80 -8.84
C THR A 33 -8.83 -2.77 -7.53
N TYR A 34 -8.49 -1.57 -7.05
CA TYR A 34 -7.78 -1.36 -5.80
C TYR A 34 -8.46 -0.22 -5.05
N THR A 35 -8.56 -0.35 -3.73
CA THR A 35 -8.96 0.75 -2.86
C THR A 35 -7.77 1.67 -2.62
N GLN A 36 -8.04 2.93 -2.29
CA GLN A 36 -6.97 3.86 -1.90
C GLN A 36 -6.23 3.39 -0.65
N HIS A 37 -6.94 2.73 0.28
CA HIS A 37 -6.34 2.13 1.47
C HIS A 37 -5.33 1.04 1.13
N GLN A 38 -5.63 0.17 0.15
CA GLN A 38 -4.71 -0.86 -0.31
C GLN A 38 -3.45 -0.25 -0.92
N LEU A 39 -3.61 0.72 -1.82
CA LEU A 39 -2.48 1.38 -2.48
C LEU A 39 -1.63 2.17 -1.47
N MET A 40 -2.28 2.84 -0.52
CA MET A 40 -1.61 3.57 0.56
C MET A 40 -0.86 2.63 1.50
N ALA A 41 -1.45 1.48 1.85
CA ALA A 41 -0.79 0.51 2.73
C ALA A 41 0.49 -0.03 2.10
N ILE A 42 0.47 -0.33 0.80
CA ILE A 42 1.65 -0.79 0.05
C ILE A 42 2.70 0.31 -0.01
N LEU A 43 2.30 1.55 -0.23
CA LEU A 43 3.21 2.69 -0.29
C LEU A 43 3.89 2.96 1.06
N LEU A 44 3.14 2.99 2.16
CA LEU A 44 3.70 3.13 3.51
C LEU A 44 4.59 1.96 3.89
N PHE A 45 4.23 0.75 3.48
CA PHE A 45 5.05 -0.44 3.70
C PHE A 45 6.37 -0.33 2.93
N ARG A 46 6.35 0.17 1.70
CA ARG A 46 7.55 0.48 0.90
C ARG A 46 8.45 1.50 1.60
N GLU A 47 7.90 2.64 2.04
CA GLU A 47 8.66 3.66 2.76
C GLU A 47 9.30 3.11 4.04
N ALA A 48 8.54 2.33 4.83
CA ALA A 48 9.04 1.75 6.07
C ALA A 48 10.15 0.70 5.85
N LEU A 49 10.22 0.10 4.66
CA LEU A 49 11.29 -0.81 4.28
C LEU A 49 12.48 -0.11 3.60
N GLY A 50 12.30 1.12 3.13
CA GLY A 50 13.33 1.85 2.38
C GLY A 50 13.71 1.19 1.06
N THR A 51 12.77 0.49 0.42
CA THR A 51 13.00 -0.26 -0.84
C THR A 51 12.38 0.43 -2.05
N ASP A 52 12.64 -0.07 -3.25
CA ASP A 52 11.99 0.43 -4.45
C ASP A 52 10.61 -0.19 -4.69
N TYR A 53 9.84 0.40 -5.61
CA TYR A 53 8.49 -0.05 -5.95
C TYR A 53 8.44 -1.48 -6.52
N ARG A 54 9.53 -1.95 -7.14
CA ARG A 54 9.58 -3.32 -7.67
C ARG A 54 9.78 -4.32 -6.54
N ASP A 55 10.74 -4.05 -5.66
CA ASP A 55 11.10 -4.92 -4.55
C ASP A 55 9.94 -5.11 -3.57
N VAL A 56 9.19 -4.03 -3.25
CA VAL A 56 8.03 -4.15 -2.35
C VAL A 56 6.93 -5.03 -2.96
N ILE A 57 6.72 -4.94 -4.27
CA ILE A 57 5.72 -5.74 -4.99
C ILE A 57 6.16 -7.20 -5.08
N GLU A 58 7.43 -7.45 -5.32
CA GLU A 58 8.00 -8.80 -5.30
C GLU A 58 7.88 -9.43 -3.91
N LEU A 59 8.21 -8.68 -2.85
CA LEU A 59 8.05 -9.13 -1.46
C LEU A 59 6.59 -9.48 -1.14
N ILE A 60 5.63 -8.63 -1.55
CA ILE A 60 4.20 -8.92 -1.40
C ILE A 60 3.83 -10.18 -2.20
N ASN A 61 4.41 -10.36 -3.38
CA ASN A 61 4.16 -11.54 -4.21
C ASN A 61 4.62 -12.84 -3.55
N LEU A 62 5.79 -12.83 -2.93
CA LEU A 62 6.36 -13.94 -2.18
C LEU A 62 5.61 -14.21 -0.87
N MET A 63 5.03 -13.19 -0.25
CA MET A 63 4.36 -13.29 1.06
C MET A 63 2.83 -13.34 0.93
N GLY A 64 2.27 -14.53 0.68
CA GLY A 64 0.82 -14.73 0.59
C GLY A 64 0.02 -14.17 1.78
N ARG A 65 0.56 -14.23 3.00
CA ARG A 65 -0.09 -13.63 4.19
C ARG A 65 -0.31 -12.12 4.09
N ILE A 66 0.62 -11.39 3.47
CA ILE A 66 0.48 -9.93 3.28
C ILE A 66 -0.64 -9.65 2.29
N LYS A 67 -0.77 -10.44 1.22
CA LYS A 67 -1.89 -10.32 0.26
C LYS A 67 -3.24 -10.49 0.95
N VAL A 68 -3.35 -11.48 1.83
CA VAL A 68 -4.58 -11.73 2.61
C VAL A 68 -4.90 -10.55 3.54
N ILE A 69 -3.90 -10.01 4.26
CA ILE A 69 -4.12 -8.85 5.16
C ILE A 69 -4.56 -7.61 4.38
N LEU A 70 -3.99 -7.40 3.19
CA LEU A 70 -4.35 -6.29 2.30
C LEU A 70 -5.63 -6.55 1.50
N GLN A 71 -6.21 -7.76 1.57
CA GLN A 71 -7.37 -8.17 0.79
C GLN A 71 -7.17 -7.95 -0.72
N LEU A 72 -5.98 -8.27 -1.22
CA LEU A 72 -5.65 -8.12 -2.64
C LEU A 72 -6.09 -9.35 -3.43
N ASP A 73 -7.05 -9.16 -4.33
CA ASP A 73 -7.42 -10.18 -5.33
C ASP A 73 -6.30 -10.37 -6.37
N LEU A 74 -5.62 -9.26 -6.71
CA LEU A 74 -4.49 -9.21 -7.62
C LEU A 74 -3.39 -8.35 -7.01
N VAL A 75 -2.12 -8.70 -7.22
CA VAL A 75 -1.01 -7.85 -6.78
C VAL A 75 -0.83 -6.70 -7.79
N PRO A 76 -0.88 -5.43 -7.34
CA PRO A 76 -0.71 -4.30 -8.24
C PRO A 76 0.68 -4.28 -8.86
N HIS A 77 0.74 -3.83 -10.11
CA HIS A 77 2.02 -3.57 -10.77
C HIS A 77 2.74 -2.38 -10.11
N TYR A 78 4.07 -2.35 -10.13
CA TYR A 78 4.87 -1.28 -9.51
C TYR A 78 4.45 0.11 -9.99
N SER A 79 4.12 0.24 -11.29
CA SER A 79 3.68 1.51 -11.87
C SER A 79 2.33 1.98 -11.37
N THR A 80 1.48 1.09 -10.85
CA THR A 80 0.22 1.46 -10.19
C THR A 80 0.48 2.21 -8.90
N ILE A 81 1.43 1.74 -8.08
CA ILE A 81 1.83 2.41 -6.84
C ILE A 81 2.48 3.75 -7.15
N HIS A 82 3.39 3.78 -8.12
CA HIS A 82 4.04 5.03 -8.55
C HIS A 82 3.01 6.06 -9.05
N LYS A 83 2.06 5.66 -9.92
CA LYS A 83 0.99 6.55 -10.39
C LYS A 83 0.06 7.01 -9.26
N PHE A 84 -0.15 6.19 -8.23
CA PHE A 84 -0.93 6.57 -7.06
C PHE A 84 -0.22 7.65 -6.24
N MET A 85 1.08 7.50 -6.00
CA MET A 85 1.90 8.52 -5.33
C MET A 85 1.90 9.84 -6.11
N ALA A 86 2.15 9.78 -7.42
CA ALA A 86 2.19 10.97 -8.28
C ALA A 86 0.87 11.77 -8.32
N ARG A 87 -0.27 11.13 -8.05
CA ARG A 87 -1.58 11.78 -7.97
C ARG A 87 -1.87 12.39 -6.60
N ASN A 88 -1.21 11.92 -5.55
CA ASN A 88 -1.43 12.34 -4.17
C ASN A 88 -0.13 12.84 -3.51
N PRO A 89 0.57 13.82 -4.11
CA PRO A 89 1.85 14.29 -3.59
C PRO A 89 1.70 14.94 -2.21
N SER A 90 0.56 15.56 -1.91
CA SER A 90 0.26 16.20 -0.62
C SER A 90 0.23 15.24 0.57
N ILE A 91 0.09 13.93 0.35
CA ILE A 91 0.12 12.94 1.44
C ILE A 91 1.56 12.68 1.91
N PHE A 92 2.55 12.91 1.05
CA PHE A 92 3.96 12.65 1.32
C PHE A 92 4.83 13.90 1.39
N LEU A 93 4.38 15.03 0.84
CA LEU A 93 5.00 16.34 1.03
C LEU A 93 4.60 16.91 2.40
N ARG A 94 5.11 16.30 3.46
CA ARG A 94 5.31 16.98 4.74
C ARG A 94 6.80 16.92 5.02
N ASP A 95 7.39 18.11 5.02
CA ASP A 95 8.75 18.47 5.44
C ASP A 95 9.86 18.23 4.38
N SER A 96 10.10 19.27 3.58
CA SER A 96 11.43 19.64 3.07
C SER A 96 12.04 20.65 4.03
#